data_AF-A0A2Z5JQ15-F1
#
_entry.id   AF-A0A2Z5JQ15-F1
#
_cell.length_a   1.000
_cell.length_b   1.000
_cell.length_c   1.000
_cell.angle_alpha   90.00
_cell.angle_beta   90.00
_cell.angle_gamma   90.00
#
_symmetry.space_group_name_H-M   'P 1'
#
loop_
_entity.id
_entity.type
_entity.pdbx_description
1 polymer ?
#
loop_
_entity_poly.entity_id
_entity_poly.type
_entity_poly.pdbx_seq_one_letter_code
_entity_poly.pdbx_strand_id
1 'polypeptide(L)' 'MNERRAFANDLFRSQLIAVSAGSNRAKGDKDPGNWKPPLESYHCTYGRAWISVKSDYNLTANQTEVDALPQMLDTCDS' A
#
# COMPACT_ATOMS: atom_id res chain seq x y z
N MET A 1 -11.10 -20.10 7.44
CA MET A 1 -11.79 -18.80 7.29
C MET A 1 -10.75 -17.73 6.93
N ASN A 2 -10.79 -17.28 5.68
CA ASN A 2 -10.26 -16.03 5.10
C ASN A 2 -8.98 -15.39 5.69
N GLU A 3 -7.81 -15.79 5.17
CA GLU A 3 -6.55 -15.05 5.26
C GLU A 3 -6.72 -13.59 4.80
N ARG A 4 -7.58 -13.34 3.80
CA ARG A 4 -7.99 -11.99 3.37
C ARG A 4 -8.56 -11.12 4.51
N ARG A 5 -9.29 -11.72 5.46
CA ARG A 5 -9.93 -10.99 6.56
C ARG A 5 -8.96 -10.76 7.72
N ALA A 6 -8.02 -11.68 7.95
CA ALA A 6 -6.91 -11.46 8.87
C ALA A 6 -5.98 -10.34 8.35
N PHE A 7 -5.68 -10.36 7.05
CA PHE A 7 -4.94 -9.30 6.37
C PHE A 7 -5.63 -7.93 6.47
N ALA A 8 -6.94 -7.88 6.23
CA ALA A 8 -7.72 -6.64 6.30
C ALA A 8 -7.87 -6.07 7.73
N ASN A 9 -7.61 -6.86 8.77
CA ASN A 9 -7.78 -6.48 10.18
C ASN A 9 -6.49 -6.63 11.00
N ASP A 10 -5.32 -6.68 10.36
CA ASP A 10 -4.05 -6.66 11.10
C ASP A 10 -3.84 -5.26 11.70
N LEU A 11 -4.08 -5.16 13.00
CA LEU A 11 -3.89 -3.97 13.83
C LEU A 11 -2.49 -3.88 14.45
N PHE A 12 -1.67 -4.93 14.33
CA PHE A 12 -0.30 -4.97 14.88
C PHE A 12 0.73 -4.45 13.87
N ARG A 13 0.48 -4.65 12.57
CA ARG A 13 1.27 -4.13 11.45
C ARG A 13 0.58 -2.96 10.74
N SER A 14 -0.27 -2.26 11.50
CA SER A 14 -1.42 -1.54 10.97
C SER A 14 -1.04 -0.44 9.99
N GLN A 15 -1.56 -0.59 8.78
CA GLN A 15 -1.59 0.44 7.73
C GLN A 15 -2.98 1.03 7.63
N LEU A 16 -3.77 0.91 8.71
CA LEU A 16 -5.08 1.51 8.81
C LEU A 16 -4.89 2.97 9.20
N ILE A 17 -4.67 3.80 8.18
CA ILE A 17 -4.65 5.24 8.33
C ILE A 17 -6.06 5.77 8.08
N ALA A 18 -6.52 6.67 8.94
CA ALA A 18 -7.75 7.40 8.70
C ALA A 18 -7.57 8.26 7.44
N VAL A 19 -8.27 7.91 6.37
CA VAL A 19 -8.29 8.64 5.10
C VAL A 19 -9.72 9.13 4.80
N SER A 20 -9.85 10.12 3.93
CA SER A 20 -11.17 10.54 3.48
C SER A 20 -11.91 9.38 2.79
N ALA A 21 -13.24 9.34 2.94
CA ALA A 21 -14.06 8.33 2.27
C ALA A 21 -13.86 8.34 0.74
N GLY A 22 -13.59 9.53 0.16
CA GLY A 22 -13.23 9.68 -1.25
C GLY A 22 -11.92 8.98 -1.62
N SER A 23 -10.86 9.19 -0.83
CA SER A 23 -9.56 8.53 -1.06
C SER A 23 -9.67 7.01 -0.93
N ASN A 24 -10.42 6.52 0.07
CA ASN A 24 -10.64 5.09 0.26
C ASN A 24 -11.39 4.45 -0.92
N ARG A 25 -12.46 5.12 -1.41
CA ARG A 25 -13.21 4.67 -2.59
C ARG A 25 -12.37 4.75 -3.86
N ALA A 26 -11.53 5.77 -4.01
CA ALA A 26 -10.66 5.93 -5.17
C ALA A 26 -9.60 4.82 -5.25
N LYS A 27 -9.03 4.43 -4.09
CA LYS A 27 -8.13 3.29 -3.98
C LYS A 27 -8.85 1.98 -4.34
N GLY A 28 -9.91 1.62 -3.62
CA GLY A 28 -10.57 0.32 -3.79
C GLY A 28 -9.60 -0.86 -3.65
N ASP A 29 -9.69 -1.80 -4.59
CA ASP A 29 -8.82 -2.98 -4.71
C ASP A 29 -7.55 -2.74 -5.56
N LYS A 30 -7.30 -1.48 -5.98
CA LYS A 30 -6.13 -1.14 -6.78
C LYS A 30 -4.83 -1.28 -5.99
N ASP A 31 -3.81 -1.74 -6.73
CA ASP A 31 -2.42 -1.80 -6.31
C ASP A 31 -1.69 -0.46 -6.54
N PRO A 32 -0.46 -0.28 -6.00
CA PRO A 32 0.36 0.92 -6.20
C PRO A 32 0.64 1.30 -7.67
N GLY A 33 0.53 0.35 -8.61
CA GLY A 33 0.69 0.62 -10.04
C GLY A 33 -0.52 1.34 -10.63
N ASN A 34 -1.72 1.06 -10.10
CA ASN A 34 -2.98 1.60 -10.59
C ASN A 34 -3.53 2.76 -9.73
N TRP A 35 -3.05 2.91 -8.50
CA TRP A 35 -3.43 4.01 -7.62
C TRP A 35 -2.32 4.34 -6.63
N LYS A 36 -2.04 5.64 -6.48
CA LYS A 36 -1.14 6.17 -5.46
C LYS A 36 -1.89 7.22 -4.61
N PRO A 37 -1.50 7.43 -3.34
CA PRO A 37 -2.04 8.54 -2.55
C PRO A 37 -1.87 9.87 -3.28
N PRO A 38 -2.85 10.79 -3.26
CA PRO A 38 -2.71 12.10 -3.91
C PRO A 38 -1.66 12.99 -3.23
N LEU A 39 -1.29 12.68 -1.99
CA LEU A 39 -0.22 13.35 -1.25
C LEU A 39 1.11 12.65 -1.52
N GLU A 40 2.00 13.30 -2.28
CA GLU A 40 3.32 12.74 -2.64
C GLU A 40 4.21 12.48 -1.42
N SER A 41 4.19 13.34 -0.41
CA SER A 41 4.92 13.10 0.85
C SER A 41 4.46 11.85 1.60
N TYR A 42 3.32 11.25 1.21
CA TYR A 42 2.85 9.99 1.77
C TYR A 42 3.28 8.76 0.96
N HIS A 43 3.90 8.94 -0.22
CA HIS A 43 4.25 7.83 -1.11
C HIS A 43 5.28 6.91 -0.48
N CYS A 44 6.35 7.44 0.10
CA CYS A 44 7.36 6.63 0.80
C CYS A 44 6.73 5.77 1.90
N THR A 45 5.91 6.40 2.75
CA THR A 45 5.22 5.69 3.84
C THR A 45 4.36 4.57 3.27
N TYR A 46 3.50 4.86 2.30
CA TYR A 46 2.61 3.88 1.69
C TYR A 46 3.37 2.75 0.97
N GLY A 47 4.45 3.07 0.23
CA GLY A 47 5.25 2.10 -0.51
C GLY A 47 5.98 1.11 0.40
N ARG A 48 6.62 1.60 1.47
CA ARG A 48 7.25 0.74 2.50
C ARG A 48 6.23 -0.17 3.16
N ALA A 49 5.06 0.38 3.43
CA ALA A 49 3.98 -0.30 4.08
C ALA A 49 3.48 -1.46 3.15
N TRP A 50 3.24 -1.18 1.88
CA TRP A 50 2.85 -2.20 0.88
C TRP A 50 3.86 -3.35 0.78
N ILE A 51 5.17 -3.03 0.73
CA ILE A 51 6.25 -4.02 0.68
C ILE A 51 6.24 -4.90 1.93
N SER A 52 6.17 -4.31 3.12
CA SER A 52 6.13 -5.05 4.39
C SER A 52 5.01 -6.08 4.38
N VAL A 53 3.80 -5.65 4.02
CA VAL A 53 2.63 -6.52 3.91
C VAL A 53 2.89 -7.70 2.97
N LYS A 54 3.42 -7.44 1.76
CA LYS A 54 3.63 -8.52 0.79
C LYS A 54 4.69 -9.50 1.28
N SER A 55 5.78 -9.01 1.86
CA SER A 55 6.82 -9.86 2.45
C SER A 55 6.28 -10.70 3.61
N ASP A 56 5.47 -10.10 4.48
CA ASP A 56 4.94 -10.74 5.69
C ASP A 56 3.97 -11.88 5.40
N TYR A 57 3.16 -11.71 4.36
CA TYR A 57 2.20 -12.71 3.90
C TYR A 57 2.74 -13.55 2.73
N ASN A 58 4.01 -13.41 2.39
CA ASN A 58 4.68 -14.10 1.28
C ASN A 58 3.89 -13.99 -0.06
N LEU A 59 3.35 -12.80 -0.33
CA LEU A 59 2.57 -12.47 -1.52
C LEU A 59 3.49 -12.00 -2.65
N THR A 60 3.16 -12.36 -3.89
CA THR A 60 3.89 -11.91 -5.07
C THR A 60 3.47 -10.49 -5.50
N ALA A 61 4.41 -9.75 -6.09
CA ALA A 61 4.14 -8.49 -6.76
C ALA A 61 4.01 -8.69 -8.27
N ASN A 62 3.09 -7.97 -8.90
CA ASN A 62 2.98 -7.90 -10.35
C ASN A 62 3.98 -6.84 -10.91
N GLN A 63 4.18 -6.83 -12.23
CA GLN A 63 5.14 -5.91 -12.86
C GLN A 63 4.80 -4.43 -12.60
N THR A 64 3.52 -4.06 -12.64
CA THR A 64 3.09 -2.67 -12.40
C THR A 64 3.41 -2.19 -10.99
N GLU A 65 3.39 -3.09 -10.00
CA GLU A 65 3.81 -2.79 -8.64
C GLU A 65 5.33 -2.66 -8.53
N VAL A 66 6.07 -3.55 -9.19
CA VAL A 66 7.55 -3.50 -9.23
C VAL A 66 8.05 -2.21 -9.87
N ASP A 67 7.33 -1.67 -10.86
CA ASP A 67 7.69 -0.41 -11.50
C ASP A 67 7.29 0.81 -10.65
N ALA A 68 6.16 0.73 -9.94
CA ALA A 68 5.61 1.84 -9.17
C ALA A 68 6.26 2.02 -7.79
N LEU A 69 6.59 0.93 -7.10
CA LEU A 69 7.13 0.96 -5.74
C LEU A 69 8.47 1.71 -5.62
N PRO A 70 9.46 1.53 -6.51
CA PRO A 70 10.71 2.29 -6.47
C PRO A 70 10.46 3.80 -6.56
N GLN A 71 9.59 4.25 -7.48
CA GLN A 71 9.25 5.67 -7.61
C GLN A 71 8.62 6.24 -6.33
N MET A 72 7.88 5.42 -5.58
CA MET A 72 7.33 5.84 -4.29
C MET A 72 8.40 5.88 -3.21
N LEU A 73 9.36 4.96 -3.23
CA LEU A 73 10.50 4.93 -2.30
C LEU A 73 11.48 6.09 -2.56
N ASP A 74 11.60 6.57 -3.79
CA ASP A 74 12.43 7.74 -4.12
C ASP A 74 11.94 9.02 -3.40
N THR A 75 10.69 9.06 -2.93
CA THR A 75 10.14 10.16 -2.12
C THR A 75 10.50 10.07 -0.63
N CYS A 76 11.30 9.08 -0.21
CA CYS A 76 11.68 8.93 1.20
C CYS A 76 12.68 9.99 1.68
N ASP A 77 13.46 10.56 0.76
CA ASP A 77 14.53 11.51 1.05
C ASP A 77 14.18 12.95 0.61
N SER A 78 12.93 13.18 0.22
CA SER A 78 12.39 14.48 -0.25
C SER A 78 11.67 15.27 0.84
#